data_AF-A0A368VIX5-F1
#
_entry.id   AF-A0A368VIX5-F1
#
_cell.length_a   1.000
_cell.length_b   1.000
_cell.length_c   1.000
_cell.angle_alpha   90.00
_cell.angle_beta   90.00
_cell.angle_gamma   90.00
#
_symmetry.space_group_name_H-M   'P 1'
#
loop_
_entity.id
_entity.type
_entity.pdbx_description
1 polymer ?
#
loop_
_entity_poly.entity_id
_entity_poly.type
_entity_poly.pdbx_seq_one_letter_code
_entity_poly.pdbx_strand_id
1 'polypeptide(L)'
;MIENKIIIKVILPHNTFNEKNIKMWLDFLLWFTPTDMAGNLTTGNKIVPFQPHKFYENLNNEVAESRFSIRLSDENSNISIAKLQYQTTVSVSAANIDIKEIMYRIEKLIVELEAITAFAMDKEDFFWQSNKDPNNYKRRNKSLNNVKIIKDPRLPRREIIDPLSLPGYIQYFHEIGFTSSWKMWFGPLFYKYIPFERLVAFKGGYETLIINESFVRITLYKNSWEYDDPQNRAIQWDCRRSLEIDTVVEQLRGIGNRTGNTDPSIEFITTDLQYGGDLRVKYYYNSEGKLVPRSKSVSVIEYEMKKSGEVQWKEIRST
;
A
#
# COMPACT_ATOMS: atom_id res chain seq x y z
N MET A 1 -16.92 21.11 12.02
CA MET A 1 -17.30 19.78 11.51
C MET A 1 -16.02 19.05 11.15
N ILE A 2 -15.85 17.80 11.58
CA ILE A 2 -14.79 16.94 11.07
C ILE A 2 -15.23 16.57 9.65
N GLU A 3 -14.43 16.93 8.66
CA GLU A 3 -14.72 16.66 7.27
C GLU A 3 -14.39 15.20 6.98
N ASN A 4 -15.42 14.39 6.70
CA ASN A 4 -15.28 12.98 6.34
C ASN A 4 -14.53 12.89 5.01
N LYS A 5 -13.24 12.57 5.09
CA LYS A 5 -12.35 12.54 3.93
C LYS A 5 -11.62 11.21 3.87
N ILE A 6 -11.80 10.48 2.78
CA ILE A 6 -11.09 9.23 2.56
C ILE A 6 -9.81 9.50 1.77
N ILE A 7 -8.75 8.77 2.07
CA ILE A 7 -7.52 8.67 1.28
C ILE A 7 -7.42 7.25 0.75
N ILE A 8 -7.09 7.13 -0.52
CA ILE A 8 -6.87 5.86 -1.19
C ILE A 8 -5.53 5.95 -1.91
N LYS A 9 -4.70 4.93 -1.79
CA LYS A 9 -3.50 4.77 -2.59
C LYS A 9 -3.52 3.44 -3.31
N VAL A 10 -3.26 3.48 -4.60
CA VAL A 10 -3.13 2.31 -5.48
C VAL A 10 -1.70 2.29 -6.00
N ILE A 11 -1.01 1.17 -5.85
CA ILE A 11 0.35 0.95 -6.33
C ILE A 11 0.29 0.08 -7.58
N LEU A 12 0.82 0.58 -8.67
CA LEU A 12 0.79 -0.04 -10.00
C LEU A 12 2.22 -0.37 -10.48
N PRO A 13 2.39 -1.46 -11.26
CA PRO A 13 3.67 -1.75 -11.87
C PRO A 13 4.00 -0.75 -13.00
N HIS A 14 5.27 -0.38 -13.15
CA HIS A 14 5.71 0.65 -14.12
C HIS A 14 5.33 0.39 -15.58
N ASN A 15 5.27 -0.87 -15.99
CA ASN A 15 4.96 -1.25 -17.38
C ASN A 15 3.51 -0.90 -17.79
N THR A 16 2.62 -0.63 -16.83
CA THR A 16 1.25 -0.17 -17.11
C THR A 16 1.18 1.30 -17.50
N PHE A 17 2.33 1.99 -17.55
CA PHE A 17 2.36 3.43 -17.52
C PHE A 17 2.64 4.07 -18.88
N ASN A 18 1.58 4.52 -19.55
CA ASN A 18 1.65 5.27 -20.80
C ASN A 18 0.50 6.29 -20.87
N GLU A 19 0.58 7.23 -21.81
CA GLU A 19 -0.40 8.31 -21.98
C GLU A 19 -1.83 7.79 -22.12
N LYS A 20 -2.03 6.74 -22.94
CA LYS A 20 -3.35 6.12 -23.17
C LYS A 20 -3.95 5.60 -21.87
N ASN A 21 -3.17 4.86 -21.10
CA ASN A 21 -3.61 4.30 -19.83
C ASN A 21 -3.96 5.41 -18.83
N ILE A 22 -3.12 6.43 -18.69
CA ILE A 22 -3.42 7.54 -17.76
C ILE A 22 -4.69 8.28 -18.15
N LYS A 23 -4.91 8.56 -19.44
CA LYS A 23 -6.16 9.18 -19.91
C LYS A 23 -7.36 8.32 -19.51
N MET A 24 -7.30 7.01 -19.77
CA MET A 24 -8.33 6.06 -19.34
C MET A 24 -8.55 6.07 -17.82
N TRP A 25 -7.47 6.15 -17.02
CA TRP A 25 -7.57 6.20 -15.56
C TRP A 25 -8.23 7.49 -15.09
N LEU A 26 -7.86 8.62 -15.69
CA LEU A 26 -8.46 9.91 -15.37
C LEU A 26 -9.94 9.92 -15.75
N ASP A 27 -10.32 9.43 -16.93
CA ASP A 27 -11.73 9.34 -17.35
C ASP A 27 -12.55 8.49 -16.37
N PHE A 28 -11.95 7.43 -15.84
CA PHE A 28 -12.61 6.52 -14.94
C PHE A 28 -12.68 7.03 -13.48
N LEU A 29 -11.62 7.71 -13.04
CA LEU A 29 -11.47 8.23 -11.68
C LEU A 29 -12.00 9.64 -11.50
N LEU A 30 -12.17 10.45 -12.54
CA LEU A 30 -12.70 11.80 -12.38
C LEU A 30 -14.21 11.73 -12.11
N TRP A 31 -14.57 11.66 -10.82
CA TRP A 31 -15.95 11.83 -10.35
C TRP A 31 -16.31 13.30 -10.07
N PHE A 32 -15.35 14.22 -10.25
CA PHE A 32 -15.48 15.65 -9.99
C PHE A 32 -14.91 16.46 -11.16
N THR A 33 -15.30 17.73 -11.24
CA THR A 33 -14.78 18.68 -12.23
C THR A 33 -13.55 19.38 -11.64
N PRO A 34 -12.33 19.16 -12.17
CA PRO A 34 -11.14 19.79 -11.62
C PRO A 34 -11.17 21.31 -11.81
N THR A 35 -10.87 22.04 -10.73
CA THR A 35 -10.63 23.49 -10.78
C THR A 35 -9.14 23.80 -10.88
N ASP A 36 -8.30 22.87 -10.43
CA ASP A 36 -6.85 23.05 -10.31
C ASP A 36 -6.08 21.86 -10.90
N MET A 37 -4.87 22.16 -11.38
CA MET A 37 -3.91 21.16 -11.86
C MET A 37 -2.49 21.45 -11.40
N ALA A 38 -1.66 20.41 -11.38
CA ALA A 38 -0.21 20.53 -11.27
C ALA A 38 0.48 19.42 -12.09
N GLY A 39 1.67 19.72 -12.61
CA GLY A 39 2.54 18.77 -13.30
C GLY A 39 3.99 19.22 -13.25
N ASN A 40 4.94 18.29 -13.33
CA ASN A 40 6.37 18.61 -13.29
C ASN A 40 6.74 19.55 -14.44
N LEU A 41 6.41 19.17 -15.67
CA LEU A 41 6.72 19.93 -16.88
C LEU A 41 5.61 20.93 -17.23
N THR A 42 4.36 20.59 -16.92
CA THR A 42 3.17 21.37 -17.30
C THR A 42 3.07 22.69 -16.53
N THR A 43 3.41 22.66 -15.23
CA THR A 43 3.22 23.79 -14.32
C THR A 43 4.43 24.07 -13.43
N GLY A 44 5.53 23.31 -13.57
CA GLY A 44 6.67 23.42 -12.66
C GLY A 44 6.30 23.05 -11.23
N ASN A 45 5.42 22.07 -11.04
CA ASN A 45 4.87 21.63 -9.75
C ASN A 45 4.04 22.68 -8.98
N LYS A 46 3.67 23.79 -9.62
CA LYS A 46 2.76 24.77 -9.02
C LYS A 46 1.33 24.35 -9.25
N ILE A 47 0.48 24.55 -8.24
CA ILE A 47 -0.97 24.43 -8.38
C ILE A 47 -1.46 25.67 -9.13
N VAL A 48 -2.11 25.47 -10.26
CA VAL A 48 -2.66 26.53 -11.12
C VAL A 48 -4.06 26.14 -11.57
N PRO A 49 -4.89 27.09 -12.04
CA PRO A 49 -6.21 26.78 -12.58
C PRO A 49 -6.14 25.71 -13.68
N PHE A 50 -7.09 24.77 -13.67
CA PHE A 50 -7.14 23.69 -14.64
C PHE A 50 -7.38 24.22 -16.05
N GLN A 51 -6.47 23.89 -16.96
CA GLN A 51 -6.56 24.21 -18.38
C GLN A 51 -6.51 22.91 -19.18
N PRO A 52 -7.66 22.31 -19.54
CA PRO A 52 -7.73 20.96 -20.11
C PRO A 52 -6.83 20.76 -21.33
N HIS A 53 -6.85 21.70 -22.27
CA HIS A 53 -6.02 21.66 -23.47
C HIS A 53 -4.52 21.58 -23.12
N LYS A 54 -4.04 22.52 -22.30
CA LYS A 54 -2.65 22.56 -21.85
C LYS A 54 -2.27 21.30 -21.08
N PHE A 55 -3.17 20.78 -20.24
CA PHE A 55 -2.92 19.56 -19.48
C PHE A 55 -2.72 18.34 -20.39
N TYR A 56 -3.65 18.10 -21.31
CA TYR A 56 -3.61 16.92 -22.18
C TYR A 56 -2.53 17.00 -23.25
N GLU A 57 -2.17 18.19 -23.74
CA GLU A 57 -1.04 18.36 -24.67
C GLU A 57 0.31 18.06 -24.01
N ASN A 58 0.48 18.43 -22.74
CA ASN A 58 1.73 18.22 -22.02
C ASN A 58 1.82 16.85 -21.34
N LEU A 59 0.72 16.09 -21.28
CA LEU A 59 0.68 14.80 -20.61
C LEU A 59 1.71 13.83 -21.19
N ASN A 60 1.88 13.76 -22.51
CA ASN A 60 2.86 12.87 -23.12
C ASN A 60 4.30 13.19 -22.67
N ASN A 61 4.62 14.49 -22.56
CA ASN A 61 5.93 14.94 -22.08
C ASN A 61 6.15 14.54 -20.62
N GLU A 62 5.13 14.70 -19.76
CA GLU A 62 5.21 14.25 -18.36
C GLU A 62 5.48 12.74 -18.29
N VAL A 63 4.78 11.95 -19.10
CA VAL A 63 4.85 10.48 -19.12
C VAL A 63 6.20 9.95 -19.58
N ALA A 64 6.84 10.65 -20.51
CA ALA A 64 8.15 10.30 -21.04
C ALA A 64 9.26 10.39 -19.97
N GLU A 65 9.05 11.17 -18.90
CA GLU A 65 10.04 11.30 -17.84
C GLU A 65 10.26 9.99 -17.06
N SER A 66 11.49 9.81 -16.60
CA SER A 66 11.85 8.69 -15.73
C SER A 66 11.07 8.74 -14.40
N ARG A 67 10.75 9.95 -13.93
CA ARG A 67 9.92 10.22 -12.77
C ARG A 67 9.05 11.44 -13.04
N PHE A 68 7.79 11.36 -12.64
CA PHE A 68 6.94 12.55 -12.67
C PHE A 68 5.77 12.46 -11.70
N SER A 69 5.09 13.58 -11.54
CA SER A 69 3.82 13.67 -10.83
C SER A 69 2.88 14.60 -11.59
N ILE A 70 1.63 14.18 -11.73
CA ILE A 70 0.51 15.02 -12.17
C ILE A 70 -0.57 15.01 -11.10
N ARG A 71 -1.33 16.09 -11.01
CA ARG A 71 -2.43 16.25 -10.08
C ARG A 71 -3.59 17.01 -10.71
N LEU A 72 -4.80 16.55 -10.44
CA LEU A 72 -6.05 17.26 -10.67
C LEU A 72 -6.80 17.37 -9.34
N SER A 73 -7.39 18.53 -9.05
CA SER A 73 -8.10 18.75 -7.79
C SER A 73 -9.23 19.77 -7.90
N ASP A 74 -10.16 19.69 -6.96
CA ASP A 74 -11.07 20.76 -6.59
C ASP A 74 -10.95 21.06 -5.07
N GLU A 75 -11.89 21.80 -4.51
CA GLU A 75 -11.94 22.11 -3.07
C GLU A 75 -12.00 20.86 -2.16
N ASN A 76 -12.66 19.79 -2.61
CA ASN A 76 -13.02 18.62 -1.79
C ASN A 76 -12.16 17.39 -2.13
N SER A 77 -11.69 17.31 -3.37
CA SER A 77 -11.22 16.10 -4.03
C SER A 77 -9.88 16.33 -4.72
N ASN A 78 -9.05 15.30 -4.77
CA ASN A 78 -7.89 15.29 -5.65
C ASN A 78 -7.52 13.89 -6.09
N ILE A 79 -6.98 13.82 -7.30
CA ILE A 79 -6.33 12.66 -7.88
C ILE A 79 -4.91 13.10 -8.21
N SER A 80 -3.93 12.31 -7.79
CA SER A 80 -2.54 12.48 -8.21
C SER A 80 -1.97 11.17 -8.70
N ILE A 81 -1.27 11.22 -9.83
CA ILE A 81 -0.59 10.08 -10.42
C ILE A 81 0.89 10.40 -10.42
N ALA A 82 1.70 9.53 -9.84
CA ALA A 82 3.15 9.71 -9.75
C ALA A 82 3.89 8.45 -10.20
N LYS A 83 4.81 8.60 -11.15
CA LYS A 83 5.80 7.60 -11.50
C LYS A 83 7.04 7.84 -10.64
N LEU A 84 7.31 6.92 -9.72
CA LEU A 84 8.42 7.01 -8.78
C LEU A 84 9.58 6.10 -9.24
N GLN A 85 10.54 5.81 -8.36
CA GLN A 85 11.74 5.06 -8.73
C GLN A 85 11.46 3.60 -9.05
N TYR A 86 10.58 2.95 -8.30
CA TYR A 86 10.33 1.51 -8.38
C TYR A 86 8.91 1.19 -8.85
N GLN A 87 7.93 2.01 -8.47
CA GLN A 87 6.51 1.82 -8.73
C GLN A 87 5.82 3.12 -9.15
N THR A 88 4.59 2.96 -9.63
CA THR A 88 3.68 4.09 -9.86
C THR A 88 2.66 4.11 -8.74
N THR A 89 2.27 5.31 -8.31
CA THR A 89 1.20 5.51 -7.33
C THR A 89 0.09 6.34 -7.94
N VAL A 90 -1.15 5.87 -7.81
CA VAL A 90 -2.34 6.69 -7.94
C VAL A 90 -2.84 6.97 -6.53
N SER A 91 -2.87 8.25 -6.14
CA SER A 91 -3.46 8.67 -4.87
C SER A 91 -4.74 9.44 -5.13
N VAL A 92 -5.77 9.08 -4.39
CA VAL A 92 -7.10 9.68 -4.43
C VAL A 92 -7.42 10.17 -3.03
N SER A 93 -7.96 11.37 -2.92
CA SER A 93 -8.67 11.74 -1.70
C SER A 93 -9.96 12.44 -2.04
N ALA A 94 -11.01 12.15 -1.30
CA ALA A 94 -12.34 12.67 -1.56
C ALA A 94 -13.03 12.99 -0.24
N ALA A 95 -13.69 14.15 -0.19
CA ALA A 95 -14.54 14.57 0.91
C ALA A 95 -16.00 14.64 0.47
N ASN A 96 -16.92 14.51 1.43
CA ASN A 96 -18.35 14.80 1.25
C ASN A 96 -19.02 14.04 0.07
N ILE A 97 -18.64 12.78 -0.15
CA ILE A 97 -19.13 11.95 -1.27
C ILE A 97 -19.62 10.57 -0.79
N ASP A 98 -20.51 9.95 -1.57
CA ASP A 98 -20.85 8.55 -1.40
C ASP A 98 -19.62 7.66 -1.61
N ILE A 99 -19.10 7.16 -0.48
CA ILE A 99 -17.93 6.30 -0.46
C ILE A 99 -18.14 5.03 -1.28
N LYS A 100 -19.39 4.54 -1.45
CA LYS A 100 -19.66 3.32 -2.22
C LYS A 100 -19.30 3.49 -3.70
N GLU A 101 -19.63 4.63 -4.29
CA GLU A 101 -19.33 4.90 -5.70
C GLU A 101 -17.81 4.97 -5.93
N ILE A 102 -17.08 5.71 -5.09
CA ILE A 102 -15.62 5.77 -5.19
C ILE A 102 -14.99 4.39 -5.02
N MET A 103 -15.44 3.62 -4.02
CA MET A 103 -14.87 2.29 -3.76
C MET A 103 -15.11 1.35 -4.94
N TYR A 104 -16.29 1.41 -5.57
CA TYR A 104 -16.58 0.63 -6.78
C TYR A 104 -15.65 1.01 -7.93
N ARG A 105 -15.46 2.31 -8.17
CA ARG A 105 -14.52 2.80 -9.18
C ARG A 105 -13.10 2.28 -8.87
N ILE A 106 -12.59 2.57 -7.68
CA ILE A 106 -11.23 2.19 -7.30
C ILE A 106 -10.98 0.69 -7.40
N GLU A 107 -11.93 -0.15 -6.99
CA GLU A 107 -11.80 -1.61 -7.13
C GLU A 107 -11.72 -2.06 -8.59
N LYS A 108 -12.55 -1.47 -9.47
CA LYS A 108 -12.47 -1.74 -10.91
C LYS A 108 -11.11 -1.32 -11.48
N LEU A 109 -10.60 -0.14 -11.10
CA LEU A 109 -9.27 0.32 -11.49
C LEU A 109 -8.16 -0.64 -10.99
N ILE A 110 -8.24 -1.07 -9.73
CA ILE A 110 -7.27 -1.99 -9.12
C ILE A 110 -7.16 -3.29 -9.93
N VAL A 111 -8.30 -3.83 -10.33
CA VAL A 111 -8.36 -5.08 -11.10
C VAL A 111 -7.91 -4.87 -12.54
N GLU A 112 -8.43 -3.86 -13.24
CA GLU A 112 -8.10 -3.59 -14.64
C GLU A 112 -6.62 -3.25 -14.87
N LEU A 113 -5.97 -2.66 -13.87
CA LEU A 113 -4.57 -2.24 -13.95
C LEU A 113 -3.59 -3.17 -13.28
N GLU A 114 -4.05 -4.36 -12.88
CA GLU A 114 -3.23 -5.36 -12.22
C GLU A 114 -2.45 -4.78 -11.03
N ALA A 115 -3.13 -3.99 -10.19
CA ALA A 115 -2.48 -3.26 -9.12
C ALA A 115 -1.74 -4.21 -8.17
N ILE A 116 -0.55 -3.81 -7.75
CA ILE A 116 0.26 -4.57 -6.80
C ILE A 116 -0.49 -4.62 -5.47
N THR A 117 -0.79 -3.44 -4.92
CA THR A 117 -1.60 -3.33 -3.71
C THR A 117 -2.30 -1.98 -3.70
N ALA A 118 -3.40 -1.90 -2.97
CA ALA A 118 -4.03 -0.65 -2.65
C ALA A 118 -4.53 -0.65 -1.22
N PHE A 119 -4.75 0.54 -0.68
CA PHE A 119 -5.39 0.71 0.60
C PHE A 119 -6.25 1.96 0.63
N ALA A 120 -7.29 1.94 1.46
CA ALA A 120 -8.15 3.07 1.77
C ALA A 120 -8.23 3.27 3.29
N MET A 121 -8.21 4.53 3.71
CA MET A 121 -8.24 4.94 5.11
C MET A 121 -8.85 6.33 5.26
N ASP A 122 -9.46 6.58 6.41
CA ASP A 122 -9.85 7.93 6.78
C ASP A 122 -8.61 8.85 6.87
N LYS A 123 -8.77 10.11 6.46
CA LYS A 123 -7.68 11.10 6.42
C LYS A 123 -7.22 11.48 7.82
N GLU A 124 -8.12 11.56 8.79
CA GLU A 124 -7.77 11.84 10.16
C GLU A 124 -7.04 10.63 10.78
N ASP A 125 -7.49 9.41 10.51
CA ASP A 125 -6.77 8.19 10.88
C ASP A 125 -5.36 8.18 10.28
N PHE A 126 -5.23 8.45 8.97
CA PHE A 126 -3.93 8.54 8.31
C PHE A 126 -3.00 9.55 8.99
N PHE A 127 -3.53 10.72 9.36
CA PHE A 127 -2.78 11.73 10.10
C PHE A 127 -2.28 11.16 11.42
N TRP A 128 -3.16 10.56 12.23
CA TRP A 128 -2.79 10.04 13.54
C TRP A 128 -1.80 8.87 13.46
N GLN A 129 -2.00 7.95 12.52
CA GLN A 129 -1.12 6.79 12.29
C GLN A 129 0.25 7.19 11.70
N SER A 130 0.39 8.40 11.14
CA SER A 130 1.64 8.90 10.54
C SER A 130 2.34 9.97 11.37
N ASN A 131 1.66 10.54 12.37
CA ASN A 131 2.19 11.67 13.14
C ASN A 131 3.12 11.20 14.26
N LYS A 132 4.38 11.64 14.19
CA LYS A 132 5.42 11.27 15.16
C LYS A 132 5.57 12.26 16.31
N ASP A 133 4.85 13.39 16.31
CA ASP A 133 5.02 14.45 17.30
C ASP A 133 3.93 14.35 18.39
N PRO A 134 4.30 13.99 19.65
CA PRO A 134 3.35 13.93 20.76
C PRO A 134 2.64 15.25 21.04
N ASN A 135 3.23 16.40 20.67
CA ASN A 135 2.61 17.70 20.90
C ASN A 135 1.37 17.92 20.03
N ASN A 136 1.28 17.27 18.86
CA ASN A 136 0.07 17.35 18.04
C ASN A 136 -1.12 16.66 18.70
N TYR A 137 -0.88 15.55 19.42
CA TYR A 137 -1.91 14.86 20.21
C TYR A 137 -2.39 15.76 21.35
N LYS A 138 -1.46 16.33 22.13
CA LYS A 138 -1.77 17.27 23.21
C LYS A 138 -2.58 18.48 22.72
N ARG A 139 -2.14 19.12 21.63
CA ARG A 139 -2.81 20.30 21.05
C ARG A 139 -4.23 20.02 20.56
N ARG A 140 -4.55 18.78 20.18
CA ARG A 140 -5.88 18.38 19.73
C ARG A 140 -6.67 17.59 20.78
N ASN A 141 -6.23 17.59 22.04
CA ASN A 141 -6.84 16.85 23.13
C ASN A 141 -7.03 15.35 22.85
N LYS A 142 -6.13 14.73 22.06
CA LYS A 142 -6.15 13.29 21.79
C LYS A 142 -5.30 12.56 22.83
N SER A 143 -5.83 11.45 23.35
CA SER A 143 -5.14 10.64 24.35
C SER A 143 -3.84 10.02 23.81
N LEU A 144 -2.83 9.95 24.68
CA LEU A 144 -1.56 9.27 24.43
C LEU A 144 -1.45 7.91 25.15
N ASN A 145 -2.50 7.47 25.86
CA ASN A 145 -2.41 6.30 26.75
C ASN A 145 -2.02 5.00 26.04
N ASN A 146 -2.40 4.85 24.77
CA ASN A 146 -2.10 3.66 23.95
C ASN A 146 -0.98 3.91 22.94
N VAL A 147 -0.23 5.01 23.10
CA VAL A 147 0.82 5.42 22.17
C VAL A 147 2.15 5.36 22.90
N LYS A 148 3.09 4.59 22.35
CA LYS A 148 4.42 4.47 22.95
C LYS A 148 5.27 5.67 22.52
N ILE A 149 5.85 6.36 23.50
CA ILE A 149 6.78 7.47 23.27
C ILE A 149 8.21 6.95 23.44
N ILE A 150 9.08 7.29 22.50
CA ILE A 150 10.51 6.93 22.49
C ILE A 150 11.36 8.18 22.24
N LYS A 151 12.66 8.10 22.55
CA LYS A 151 13.61 9.12 22.11
C LYS A 151 13.83 9.01 20.61
N ASP A 152 13.88 10.14 19.92
CA ASP A 152 14.20 10.19 18.49
C ASP A 152 15.61 9.60 18.27
N PRO A 153 15.76 8.52 17.48
CA PRO A 153 17.07 7.92 17.21
C PRO A 153 18.06 8.87 16.54
N ARG A 154 17.58 9.89 15.83
CA ARG A 154 18.41 10.89 15.15
C ARG A 154 18.65 12.12 16.01
N LEU A 155 17.73 12.43 16.94
CA LEU A 155 17.77 13.61 17.79
C LEU A 155 17.46 13.22 19.26
N PRO A 156 18.40 12.64 20.01
CA PRO A 156 18.11 12.00 21.31
C PRO A 156 17.49 12.90 22.40
N ARG A 157 17.52 14.22 22.21
CA ARG A 157 16.89 15.22 23.09
C ARG A 157 15.41 15.46 22.77
N ARG A 158 14.89 14.88 21.70
CA ARG A 158 13.50 14.99 21.24
C ARG A 158 12.77 13.67 21.53
N GLU A 159 11.55 13.78 22.02
CA GLU A 159 10.62 12.65 22.11
C GLU A 159 9.75 12.58 20.86
N ILE A 160 9.54 11.36 20.38
CA ILE A 160 8.65 11.05 19.26
C ILE A 160 7.74 9.88 19.63
N ILE A 161 6.61 9.80 18.93
CA ILE A 161 5.78 8.60 18.95
C ILE A 161 6.51 7.49 18.18
N ASP A 162 6.57 6.30 18.77
CA ASP A 162 7.03 5.08 18.11
C ASP A 162 6.00 4.68 17.04
N PRO A 163 6.33 4.81 15.75
CA PRO A 163 5.37 4.51 14.68
C PRO A 163 4.94 3.03 14.67
N LEU A 164 5.79 2.13 15.17
CA LEU A 164 5.47 0.71 15.28
C LEU A 164 4.48 0.42 16.42
N SER A 165 4.14 1.41 17.25
CA SER A 165 3.04 1.30 18.22
C SER A 165 1.68 1.71 17.65
N LEU A 166 1.61 2.04 16.36
CA LEU A 166 0.40 2.49 15.68
C LEU A 166 -0.02 1.44 14.62
N PRO A 167 -1.20 0.81 14.75
CA PRO A 167 -1.56 -0.36 13.93
C PRO A 167 -1.69 -0.05 12.43
N GLY A 168 -2.15 1.16 12.09
CA GLY A 168 -2.28 1.65 10.72
C GLY A 168 -1.05 2.37 10.19
N TYR A 169 0.07 2.39 10.93
CA TYR A 169 1.32 2.98 10.44
C TYR A 169 1.79 2.26 9.18
N ILE A 170 2.01 3.04 8.12
CA ILE A 170 2.43 2.51 6.83
C ILE A 170 3.95 2.40 6.80
N GLN A 171 4.42 1.18 6.62
CA GLN A 171 5.81 0.94 6.30
C GLN A 171 5.98 0.81 4.80
N TYR A 172 6.98 1.48 4.23
CA TYR A 172 7.29 1.37 2.80
C TYR A 172 8.52 0.52 2.55
N PHE A 173 8.46 -0.30 1.49
CA PHE A 173 9.60 -0.96 0.86
C PHE A 173 9.45 -0.85 -0.66
N HIS A 174 10.45 -0.27 -1.34
CA HIS A 174 10.38 0.05 -2.78
C HIS A 174 9.03 0.69 -3.18
N GLU A 175 8.60 1.69 -2.42
CA GLU A 175 7.35 2.45 -2.60
C GLU A 175 6.04 1.68 -2.41
N ILE A 176 6.10 0.37 -2.15
CA ILE A 176 4.95 -0.44 -1.77
C ILE A 176 4.65 -0.20 -0.29
N GLY A 177 3.42 0.21 0.00
CA GLY A 177 2.94 0.45 1.36
C GLY A 177 2.42 -0.85 1.99
N PHE A 178 3.00 -1.20 3.13
CA PHE A 178 2.56 -2.27 4.01
C PHE A 178 1.87 -1.64 5.22
N THR A 179 0.57 -1.85 5.34
CA THR A 179 -0.25 -1.28 6.41
C THR A 179 -1.44 -2.18 6.73
N SER A 180 -2.08 -1.92 7.86
CA SER A 180 -3.38 -2.45 8.21
C SER A 180 -4.40 -1.30 8.28
N SER A 181 -5.12 -1.06 7.19
CA SER A 181 -6.09 0.04 7.05
C SER A 181 -7.51 -0.46 6.87
N TRP A 182 -8.50 0.44 6.94
CA TRP A 182 -9.92 0.10 6.80
C TRP A 182 -10.23 -0.88 5.67
N LYS A 183 -9.77 -0.58 4.44
CA LYS A 183 -9.84 -1.50 3.30
C LYS A 183 -8.48 -1.62 2.64
N MET A 184 -8.15 -2.82 2.20
CA MET A 184 -6.90 -3.16 1.51
C MET A 184 -7.18 -4.13 0.37
N TRP A 185 -6.44 -3.97 -0.72
CA TRP A 185 -6.47 -4.86 -1.88
C TRP A 185 -5.06 -5.35 -2.16
N PHE A 186 -4.96 -6.62 -2.52
CA PHE A 186 -3.70 -7.30 -2.78
C PHE A 186 -3.81 -8.06 -4.09
N GLY A 187 -3.11 -7.59 -5.11
CA GLY A 187 -3.03 -8.26 -6.40
C GLY A 187 -1.91 -9.29 -6.46
N PRO A 188 -1.84 -10.05 -7.56
CA PRO A 188 -0.89 -11.17 -7.72
C PRO A 188 0.56 -10.80 -7.44
N LEU A 189 0.97 -9.59 -7.87
CA LEU A 189 2.32 -9.07 -7.69
C LEU A 189 2.73 -8.86 -6.23
N PHE A 190 1.77 -8.76 -5.31
CA PHE A 190 2.04 -8.61 -3.89
C PHE A 190 2.30 -9.95 -3.20
N TYR A 191 1.92 -11.07 -3.82
CA TYR A 191 2.02 -12.39 -3.18
C TYR A 191 3.44 -12.88 -3.00
N LYS A 192 4.41 -12.25 -3.67
CA LYS A 192 5.85 -12.38 -3.42
C LYS A 192 6.32 -11.74 -2.10
N TYR A 193 5.47 -10.98 -1.43
CA TYR A 193 5.76 -10.41 -0.10
C TYR A 193 4.93 -11.09 0.98
N ILE A 194 3.62 -11.23 0.76
CA ILE A 194 2.70 -11.90 1.69
C ILE A 194 1.88 -12.92 0.89
N PRO A 195 2.03 -14.24 1.13
CA PRO A 195 1.38 -15.27 0.34
C PRO A 195 -0.14 -15.12 0.28
N PHE A 196 -0.72 -15.49 -0.85
CA PHE A 196 -2.17 -15.45 -1.11
C PHE A 196 -2.98 -16.15 -0.01
N GLU A 197 -2.54 -17.34 0.40
CA GLU A 197 -3.23 -18.17 1.39
C GLU A 197 -3.29 -17.50 2.75
N ARG A 198 -2.23 -16.76 3.12
CA ARG A 198 -2.19 -16.00 4.37
C ARG A 198 -3.17 -14.83 4.33
N LEU A 199 -3.26 -14.14 3.19
CA LEU A 199 -4.24 -13.06 3.00
C LEU A 199 -5.68 -13.60 3.09
N VAL A 200 -5.96 -14.73 2.42
CA VAL A 200 -7.30 -15.36 2.43
C VAL A 200 -7.66 -15.97 3.80
N ALA A 201 -6.67 -16.47 4.54
CA ALA A 201 -6.86 -17.08 5.86
C ALA A 201 -7.19 -16.05 6.95
N PHE A 202 -6.90 -14.76 6.74
CA PHE A 202 -7.30 -13.73 7.68
C PHE A 202 -8.83 -13.59 7.71
N LYS A 203 -9.45 -13.96 8.85
CA LYS A 203 -10.92 -13.86 9.07
C LYS A 203 -11.30 -12.92 10.23
N GLY A 204 -10.33 -12.20 10.79
CA GLY A 204 -10.55 -11.32 11.96
C GLY A 204 -11.20 -9.96 11.65
N GLY A 205 -11.37 -9.62 10.37
CA GLY A 205 -12.02 -8.39 9.92
C GLY A 205 -13.49 -8.57 9.57
N TYR A 206 -14.13 -7.49 9.13
CA TYR A 206 -15.49 -7.49 8.62
C TYR A 206 -15.69 -8.43 7.43
N GLU A 207 -14.76 -8.42 6.47
CA GLU A 207 -14.87 -9.24 5.27
C GLU A 207 -13.49 -9.51 4.64
N THR A 208 -13.31 -10.70 4.08
CA THR A 208 -12.21 -11.02 3.17
C THR A 208 -12.77 -11.70 1.93
N LEU A 209 -12.63 -11.06 0.77
CA LEU A 209 -13.14 -11.54 -0.51
C LEU A 209 -12.01 -11.81 -1.50
N ILE A 210 -12.23 -12.81 -2.35
CA ILE A 210 -11.44 -13.04 -3.55
C ILE A 210 -12.20 -12.40 -4.72
N ILE A 211 -11.55 -11.49 -5.43
CA ILE A 211 -12.09 -10.77 -6.60
C ILE A 211 -11.41 -11.35 -7.84
N ASN A 212 -12.20 -11.76 -8.84
CA ASN A 212 -11.73 -12.34 -10.11
C ASN A 212 -10.59 -13.36 -9.93
N GLU A 213 -10.76 -14.26 -8.95
CA GLU A 213 -9.88 -15.41 -8.62
C GLU A 213 -8.44 -15.08 -8.18
N SER A 214 -8.01 -13.82 -8.28
CA SER A 214 -6.59 -13.45 -8.22
C SER A 214 -6.30 -12.18 -7.40
N PHE A 215 -7.33 -11.48 -6.92
CA PHE A 215 -7.20 -10.36 -6.00
C PHE A 215 -7.82 -10.70 -4.66
N VAL A 216 -7.18 -10.28 -3.57
CA VAL A 216 -7.76 -10.38 -2.23
C VAL A 216 -8.09 -8.99 -1.74
N ARG A 217 -9.34 -8.78 -1.33
CA ARG A 217 -9.76 -7.59 -0.58
C ARG A 217 -10.00 -7.96 0.86
N ILE A 218 -9.36 -7.23 1.77
CA ILE A 218 -9.62 -7.31 3.22
C ILE A 218 -10.28 -6.01 3.65
N THR A 219 -11.46 -6.11 4.25
CA THR A 219 -12.16 -5.00 4.92
C THR A 219 -12.15 -5.27 6.42
N LEU A 220 -11.56 -4.38 7.21
CA LEU A 220 -11.38 -4.59 8.64
C LEU A 220 -12.67 -4.32 9.43
N TYR A 221 -13.39 -3.26 9.08
CA TYR A 221 -14.62 -2.85 9.77
C TYR A 221 -15.59 -2.18 8.78
N LYS A 222 -16.87 -2.09 9.13
CA LYS A 222 -17.94 -1.66 8.22
C LYS A 222 -17.75 -0.24 7.70
N ASN A 223 -17.35 0.67 8.58
CA ASN A 223 -17.40 2.10 8.34
C ASN A 223 -16.04 2.76 8.58
N SER A 224 -15.46 3.42 7.56
CA SER A 224 -14.13 4.05 7.64
C SER A 224 -14.01 5.08 8.76
N TRP A 225 -15.11 5.71 9.15
CA TRP A 225 -15.15 6.79 10.14
C TRP A 225 -15.08 6.28 11.59
N GLU A 226 -15.25 4.97 11.82
CA GLU A 226 -15.23 4.35 13.15
C GLU A 226 -13.84 3.84 13.53
N TYR A 227 -12.79 4.42 12.94
CA TYR A 227 -11.42 3.96 13.10
C TYR A 227 -10.92 4.02 14.56
N ASP A 228 -11.43 4.95 15.37
CA ASP A 228 -10.99 5.18 16.76
C ASP A 228 -11.73 4.28 17.77
N ASP A 229 -12.69 3.48 17.30
CA ASP A 229 -13.34 2.47 18.12
C ASP A 229 -12.29 1.44 18.61
N PRO A 230 -12.23 1.15 19.94
CA PRO A 230 -11.25 0.21 20.48
C PRO A 230 -11.28 -1.18 19.85
N GLN A 231 -12.46 -1.70 19.49
CA GLN A 231 -12.60 -2.99 18.81
C GLN A 231 -12.04 -2.92 17.40
N ASN A 232 -12.32 -1.84 16.65
CA ASN A 232 -11.77 -1.65 15.31
C ASN A 232 -10.24 -1.50 15.33
N ARG A 233 -9.67 -0.86 16.37
CA ARG A 233 -8.23 -0.81 16.59
C ARG A 233 -7.62 -2.17 16.91
N ALA A 234 -8.30 -2.99 17.70
CA ALA A 234 -7.88 -4.37 17.96
C ALA A 234 -7.86 -5.19 16.66
N ILE A 235 -8.88 -5.07 15.81
CA ILE A 235 -8.92 -5.73 14.49
C ILE A 235 -7.76 -5.28 13.60
N GLN A 236 -7.42 -3.98 13.56
CA GLN A 236 -6.25 -3.50 12.82
C GLN A 236 -4.96 -4.14 13.35
N TRP A 237 -4.80 -4.24 14.67
CA TRP A 237 -3.65 -4.92 15.27
C TRP A 237 -3.59 -6.40 14.91
N ASP A 238 -4.74 -7.08 14.93
CA ASP A 238 -4.82 -8.50 14.62
C ASP A 238 -4.50 -8.76 13.15
N CYS A 239 -4.97 -7.92 12.24
CA CYS A 239 -4.58 -7.99 10.82
C CYS A 239 -3.08 -7.76 10.64
N ARG A 240 -2.53 -6.69 11.23
CA ARG A 240 -1.08 -6.39 11.13
C ARG A 240 -0.22 -7.56 11.60
N ARG A 241 -0.60 -8.18 12.73
CA ARG A 241 0.08 -9.33 13.32
C ARG A 241 -0.10 -10.60 12.49
N SER A 242 -1.31 -10.91 12.05
CA SER A 242 -1.63 -12.11 11.26
C SER A 242 -0.91 -12.12 9.90
N LEU A 243 -0.76 -10.94 9.30
CA LEU A 243 -0.04 -10.77 8.04
C LEU A 243 1.47 -10.60 8.24
N GLU A 244 1.94 -10.56 9.49
CA GLU A 244 3.35 -10.38 9.88
C GLU A 244 4.01 -9.15 9.21
N ILE A 245 3.25 -8.06 9.04
CA ILE A 245 3.65 -6.88 8.26
C ILE A 245 5.02 -6.34 8.70
N ASP A 246 5.22 -6.21 10.02
CA ASP A 246 6.45 -5.63 10.57
C ASP A 246 7.67 -6.50 10.27
N THR A 247 7.53 -7.81 10.48
CA THR A 247 8.56 -8.81 10.22
C THR A 247 8.91 -8.88 8.73
N VAL A 248 7.92 -8.89 7.85
CA VAL A 248 8.12 -8.90 6.39
C VAL A 248 8.93 -7.66 5.96
N VAL A 249 8.54 -6.46 6.41
CA VAL A 249 9.24 -5.23 6.00
C VAL A 249 10.64 -5.11 6.58
N GLU A 250 10.84 -5.49 7.84
CA GLU A 250 12.17 -5.50 8.46
C GLU A 250 13.14 -6.39 7.67
N GLN A 251 12.69 -7.57 7.25
CA GLN A 251 13.49 -8.51 6.46
C GLN A 251 13.80 -7.97 5.07
N LEU A 252 12.81 -7.40 4.37
CA LEU A 252 13.01 -6.77 3.06
C LEU A 252 14.07 -5.65 3.13
N ARG A 253 14.05 -4.83 4.19
CA ARG A 253 15.07 -3.80 4.43
C ARG A 253 16.43 -4.38 4.83
N GLY A 254 16.44 -5.50 5.55
CA GLY A 254 17.65 -6.23 5.91
C GLY A 254 18.36 -6.84 4.70
N ILE A 255 17.59 -7.37 3.73
CA ILE A 255 18.10 -7.93 2.47
C ILE A 255 18.69 -6.85 1.58
N GLY A 256 18.01 -5.70 1.44
CA GLY A 256 18.53 -4.56 0.66
C GLY A 256 19.84 -3.95 1.19
N ASN A 257 20.20 -4.23 2.45
CA ASN A 257 21.42 -3.76 3.10
C ASN A 257 22.49 -4.84 3.32
N ARG A 258 22.23 -6.11 2.95
CA ARG A 258 23.16 -7.22 3.17
C ARG A 258 23.34 -8.05 1.91
N THR A 259 24.47 -7.84 1.24
CA THR A 259 25.13 -8.93 0.52
C THR A 259 25.48 -10.02 1.55
N GLY A 260 24.64 -11.06 1.64
CA GLY A 260 24.94 -12.26 2.43
C GLY A 260 24.16 -12.46 3.73
N ASN A 261 22.83 -12.29 3.76
CA ASN A 261 22.05 -12.92 4.82
C ASN A 261 22.09 -14.45 4.63
N THR A 262 22.91 -15.15 5.42
CA THR A 262 23.13 -16.60 5.30
C THR A 262 21.96 -17.45 5.81
N ASP A 263 20.99 -16.84 6.51
CA ASP A 263 19.85 -17.54 7.09
C ASP A 263 18.53 -16.72 7.00
N PRO A 264 18.02 -16.48 5.78
CA PRO A 264 16.79 -15.71 5.60
C PRO A 264 15.54 -16.54 5.93
N SER A 265 14.47 -15.85 6.34
CA SER A 265 13.11 -16.41 6.46
C SER A 265 12.28 -16.24 5.17
N ILE A 266 12.73 -15.35 4.27
CA ILE A 266 12.21 -15.21 2.91
C ILE A 266 13.41 -15.08 1.96
N GLU A 267 13.47 -15.93 0.95
CA GLU A 267 14.56 -15.95 -0.04
C GLU A 267 14.01 -15.62 -1.43
N PHE A 268 14.69 -14.71 -2.13
CA PHE A 268 14.37 -14.31 -3.50
C PHE A 268 15.43 -14.83 -4.45
N ILE A 269 15.00 -15.56 -5.47
CA ILE A 269 15.86 -16.20 -6.47
C ILE A 269 15.42 -15.70 -7.84
N THR A 270 16.32 -15.09 -8.59
CA THR A 270 16.05 -14.57 -9.94
C THR A 270 16.84 -15.30 -11.04
N THR A 271 17.59 -16.33 -10.67
CA THR A 271 18.38 -17.17 -11.59
C THR A 271 17.90 -18.62 -11.49
N ASP A 272 18.18 -19.43 -12.51
CA ASP A 272 17.92 -20.88 -12.50
C ASP A 272 16.44 -21.26 -12.28
N LEU A 273 15.55 -20.46 -12.87
CA LEU A 273 14.09 -20.62 -12.81
C LEU A 273 13.63 -21.63 -13.87
N GLN A 274 13.02 -22.74 -13.42
CA GLN A 274 12.75 -23.92 -14.25
C GLN A 274 11.32 -23.98 -14.79
N TYR A 275 10.42 -23.17 -14.23
CA TYR A 275 8.99 -23.19 -14.52
C TYR A 275 8.54 -21.95 -15.31
N GLY A 276 9.48 -21.22 -15.90
CA GLY A 276 9.20 -20.07 -16.78
C GLY A 276 8.83 -18.79 -16.02
N GLY A 277 9.14 -18.69 -14.73
CA GLY A 277 9.01 -17.45 -13.96
C GLY A 277 10.22 -16.53 -14.10
N ASP A 278 10.05 -15.29 -13.61
CA ASP A 278 11.09 -14.25 -13.51
C ASP A 278 11.62 -14.11 -12.08
N LEU A 279 10.91 -14.66 -11.10
CA LEU A 279 11.25 -14.61 -9.68
C LEU A 279 10.74 -15.88 -8.98
N ARG A 280 11.58 -16.53 -8.19
CA ARG A 280 11.17 -17.53 -7.21
C ARG A 280 11.30 -16.98 -5.80
N VAL A 281 10.27 -17.16 -4.99
CA VAL A 281 10.25 -16.75 -3.58
C VAL A 281 10.07 -17.96 -2.71
N LYS A 282 10.92 -18.12 -1.69
CA LYS A 282 10.79 -19.15 -0.67
C LYS A 282 10.43 -18.52 0.66
N TYR A 283 9.43 -19.08 1.33
CA TYR A 283 9.01 -18.70 2.68
C TYR A 283 9.29 -19.84 3.65
N TYR A 284 9.96 -19.55 4.75
CA TYR A 284 10.40 -20.53 5.73
C TYR A 284 9.55 -20.44 7.00
N TYR A 285 8.86 -21.51 7.37
CA TYR A 285 7.90 -21.56 8.48
C TYR A 285 8.30 -22.54 9.57
N ASN A 286 7.96 -22.22 10.82
CA ASN A 286 8.01 -23.17 11.92
C ASN A 286 6.72 -24.00 12.02
N SER A 287 6.64 -24.91 13.00
CA SER A 287 5.48 -25.78 13.23
C SER A 287 4.21 -25.03 13.64
N GLU A 288 4.34 -23.76 14.03
CA GLU A 288 3.22 -22.86 14.36
C GLU A 288 2.74 -22.04 13.14
N GLY A 289 3.36 -22.22 11.96
CA GLY A 289 3.03 -21.45 10.75
C GLY A 289 3.56 -20.01 10.74
N LYS A 290 4.51 -19.67 11.62
CA LYS A 290 5.14 -18.35 11.68
C LYS A 290 6.40 -18.32 10.83
N LEU A 291 6.67 -17.17 10.19
CA LEU A 291 7.92 -16.99 9.45
C LEU A 291 9.12 -17.04 10.42
N VAL A 292 10.08 -17.90 10.11
CA VAL A 292 11.31 -18.08 10.90
C VAL A 292 12.52 -18.15 9.98
N PRO A 293 13.73 -17.86 10.47
CA PRO A 293 14.96 -18.10 9.70
C PRO A 293 14.99 -19.53 9.15
N ARG A 294 15.53 -19.72 7.94
CA ARG A 294 15.61 -21.03 7.24
C ARG A 294 16.10 -22.16 8.15
N SER A 295 17.11 -21.91 8.97
CA SER A 295 17.68 -22.89 9.92
C SER A 295 16.70 -23.39 10.98
N LYS A 296 15.61 -22.67 11.23
CA LYS A 296 14.56 -22.99 12.21
C LYS A 296 13.27 -23.46 11.58
N SER A 297 13.24 -23.63 10.25
CA SER A 297 12.03 -23.98 9.52
C SER A 297 11.78 -25.47 9.51
N VAL A 298 10.50 -25.84 9.61
CA VAL A 298 9.99 -27.21 9.44
C VAL A 298 9.16 -27.34 8.16
N SER A 299 8.85 -26.23 7.50
CA SER A 299 8.27 -26.21 6.17
C SER A 299 8.71 -25.01 5.35
N VAL A 300 8.72 -25.21 4.04
CA VAL A 300 9.04 -24.19 3.04
C VAL A 300 7.91 -24.13 2.04
N ILE A 301 7.43 -22.93 1.76
CA ILE A 301 6.51 -22.66 0.66
C ILE A 301 7.29 -21.91 -0.42
N GLU A 302 7.35 -22.49 -1.60
CA GLU A 302 8.03 -21.91 -2.76
C GLU A 302 7.02 -21.50 -3.84
N TYR A 303 7.23 -20.32 -4.42
CA TYR A 303 6.50 -19.83 -5.58
C TYR A 303 7.48 -19.47 -6.67
N GLU A 304 7.25 -19.91 -7.90
CA GLU A 304 7.88 -19.32 -9.08
C GLU A 304 6.83 -18.51 -9.83
N MET A 305 7.16 -17.24 -10.12
CA MET A 305 6.22 -16.24 -10.57
C MET A 305 6.82 -15.43 -11.72
N LYS A 306 5.99 -15.01 -12.67
CA LYS A 306 6.38 -13.98 -13.64
C LYS A 306 6.41 -12.59 -13.00
N LYS A 307 7.03 -11.63 -13.68
CA LYS A 307 6.99 -10.20 -13.34
C LYS A 307 5.58 -9.60 -13.32
N SER A 308 4.58 -10.28 -13.88
CA SER A 308 3.14 -9.97 -13.80
C SER A 308 2.47 -10.48 -12.52
N GLY A 309 3.17 -11.29 -11.72
CA GLY A 309 2.63 -11.89 -10.49
C GLY A 309 1.88 -13.19 -10.73
N GLU A 310 1.77 -13.61 -11.99
CA GLU A 310 1.25 -14.92 -12.38
C GLU A 310 2.14 -16.02 -11.78
N VAL A 311 1.56 -16.85 -10.89
CA VAL A 311 2.25 -18.01 -10.31
C VAL A 311 2.34 -19.10 -11.38
N GLN A 312 3.56 -19.38 -11.83
CA GLN A 312 3.82 -20.48 -12.78
C GLN A 312 3.92 -21.82 -12.07
N TRP A 313 4.35 -21.80 -10.81
CA TRP A 313 4.55 -23.01 -10.04
C TRP A 313 4.53 -22.71 -8.53
N LYS A 314 4.03 -23.67 -7.77
CA LYS A 314 3.97 -23.63 -6.31
C LYS A 314 4.35 -25.01 -5.75
N GLU A 315 5.15 -25.01 -4.70
CA GLU A 315 5.45 -26.22 -3.94
C GLU A 315 5.46 -25.96 -2.45
N ILE A 316 5.02 -26.96 -1.69
CA ILE A 316 5.11 -26.98 -0.23
C ILE A 316 5.99 -28.18 0.14
N ARG A 317 7.12 -27.91 0.79
CA ARG A 317 8.05 -28.94 1.27
C ARG A 317 8.08 -28.94 2.79
N SER A 318 8.12 -30.11 3.39
CA SER A 318 8.54 -30.27 4.79
C SER A 318 10.07 -30.37 4.82
N THR A 319 10.71 -29.65 5.74
CA THR A 319 12.17 -29.65 5.90
C THR A 319 12.69 -30.74 6.82
#